data_AF-A0A915Y2E3-F1
#
_entry.id   AF-A0A915Y2E3-F1
#
_cell.length_a   1.000
_cell.length_b   1.000
_cell.length_c   1.000
_cell.angle_alpha   90.00
_cell.angle_beta   90.00
_cell.angle_gamma   90.00
#
_symmetry.space_group_name_H-M   'P 1'
#
loop_
_entity.id
_entity.type
_entity.pdbx_description
1 polymer ?
#
loop_
_entity_poly.entity_id
_entity_poly.type
_entity_poly.pdbx_seq_one_letter_code
_entity_poly.pdbx_strand_id
1 'polypeptide(L)'
;MRRSLLCLLSVVLLGAGLRIGQATPLRAQPPAPDENITPRAYLPITIGGEGTRTTNCPTTSANTYDVIPIEGGYYKDNRITDENPDFRLSILGYGKVNEPLTLVDYSGGSDPNAPRLHGIFRPNRRPRFTAAYLNYLWDWNDGPGSTPPYGSRGALNNDPFFRVTVLDFETAAGEPLYIPTRGIPIYAGGVVAMVLYADEDELTITYTRHDAVYLPGGIYVVYMLGFCVDPQLVAAYRAQLSDGRRSTGQLPAIRNDQPVGIARDNRLTIAIRDVARFMDPRSRKDWWQGAP
;
A
#
# COMPACT_ATOMS: atom_id res chain seq x y z
N MET A 1 -35.67 -55.84 32.55
CA MET A 1 -36.89 -54.99 32.64
C MET A 1 -37.16 -54.48 31.22
N ARG A 2 -38.07 -55.04 30.40
CA ARG A 2 -39.56 -54.96 30.44
C ARG A 2 -40.00 -53.49 30.58
N ARG A 3 -40.68 -52.81 29.64
CA ARG A 3 -41.84 -53.20 28.81
C ARG A 3 -42.06 -52.25 27.61
N SER A 4 -42.62 -52.80 26.54
CA SER A 4 -43.36 -52.14 25.46
C SER A 4 -44.79 -51.73 25.90
N LEU A 5 -45.41 -50.76 25.20
CA LEU A 5 -46.87 -50.61 24.90
C LEU A 5 -46.98 -49.38 23.95
N LEU A 6 -47.25 -49.46 22.64
CA LEU A 6 -48.41 -49.88 21.82
C LEU A 6 -49.70 -49.02 21.92
N CYS A 7 -50.06 -48.50 20.73
CA CYS A 7 -51.39 -48.24 20.14
C CYS A 7 -52.27 -47.05 20.59
N LEU A 8 -52.59 -46.17 19.63
CA LEU A 8 -53.92 -46.19 19.00
C LEU A 8 -53.95 -45.48 17.64
N LEU A 9 -54.41 -46.23 16.65
CA LEU A 9 -54.73 -45.84 15.28
C LEU A 9 -56.13 -45.20 15.28
N SER A 10 -56.36 -44.16 14.50
CA SER A 10 -57.69 -43.80 14.02
C SER A 10 -57.58 -43.24 12.61
N VAL A 11 -58.05 -44.06 11.66
CA VAL A 11 -58.14 -43.79 10.23
C VAL A 11 -59.44 -43.04 9.97
N VAL A 12 -59.36 -41.90 9.28
CA VAL A 12 -60.51 -41.31 8.57
C VAL A 12 -60.10 -41.10 7.12
N LEU A 13 -60.76 -41.84 6.23
CA LEU A 13 -60.71 -41.70 4.78
C LEU A 13 -61.72 -40.61 4.33
N LEU A 14 -61.21 -39.55 3.71
CA LEU A 14 -61.87 -38.75 2.67
C LEU A 14 -60.73 -38.34 1.71
N GLY A 15 -60.76 -38.48 0.40
CA GLY A 15 -61.88 -38.47 -0.52
C GLY A 15 -61.57 -37.43 -1.60
N ALA A 16 -61.06 -37.90 -2.74
CA ALA A 16 -61.03 -37.26 -4.07
C ALA A 16 -60.13 -36.03 -4.33
N GLY A 17 -59.37 -36.13 -5.44
CA GLY A 17 -58.92 -34.97 -6.22
C GLY A 17 -57.44 -34.99 -6.64
N LEU A 18 -57.04 -35.89 -7.55
CA LEU A 18 -55.76 -35.75 -8.24
C LEU A 18 -55.86 -34.56 -9.20
N ARG A 19 -55.33 -33.39 -8.83
CA ARG A 19 -55.12 -32.28 -9.77
C ARG A 19 -53.70 -32.39 -10.33
N ILE A 20 -53.63 -32.74 -11.61
CA ILE A 20 -52.41 -32.56 -12.41
C ILE A 20 -52.21 -31.05 -12.54
N GLY A 21 -51.28 -30.50 -11.77
CA GLY A 21 -50.80 -29.13 -11.95
C GLY A 21 -50.10 -29.02 -13.29
N GLN A 22 -50.58 -28.14 -14.16
CA GLN A 22 -49.88 -27.79 -15.39
C GLN A 22 -48.52 -27.17 -15.02
N ALA A 23 -47.44 -27.72 -15.57
CA ALA A 23 -46.13 -27.09 -15.49
C ALA A 23 -46.18 -25.76 -16.24
N THR A 24 -46.08 -24.66 -15.51
CA THR A 24 -45.85 -23.33 -16.08
C THR A 24 -44.51 -23.34 -16.80
N PRO A 25 -44.42 -22.90 -18.08
CA PRO A 25 -43.12 -22.71 -18.71
C PRO A 25 -42.33 -21.68 -17.92
N LEU A 26 -41.07 -22.00 -17.60
CA LEU A 26 -40.13 -21.07 -16.99
C LEU A 26 -40.03 -19.84 -17.90
N ARG A 27 -40.61 -18.72 -17.47
CA ARG A 27 -40.35 -17.43 -18.10
C ARG A 27 -38.91 -17.08 -17.78
N ALA A 28 -38.11 -16.81 -18.81
CA ALA A 28 -36.76 -16.27 -18.63
C ALA A 28 -36.84 -15.05 -17.71
N GLN A 29 -36.19 -15.15 -16.55
CA GLN A 29 -36.01 -14.02 -15.66
C GLN A 29 -35.17 -12.99 -16.41
N PRO A 30 -35.60 -11.73 -16.55
CA PRO A 30 -34.71 -10.69 -17.07
C PRO A 30 -33.43 -10.67 -16.22
N PRO A 31 -32.26 -10.40 -16.84
CA PRO A 31 -31.01 -10.29 -16.10
C PRO A 31 -31.22 -9.32 -14.94
N ALA A 32 -30.67 -9.68 -13.78
CA ALA A 32 -30.63 -8.76 -12.65
C ALA A 32 -30.05 -7.43 -13.14
N PRO A 33 -30.62 -6.27 -12.72
CA PRO A 33 -30.03 -5.00 -13.07
C PRO A 33 -28.57 -5.03 -12.64
N ASP A 34 -27.67 -4.70 -13.58
CA ASP A 34 -26.24 -4.57 -13.35
C ASP A 34 -26.02 -3.93 -11.99
N GLU A 35 -25.22 -4.57 -11.14
CA GLU A 35 -24.69 -3.92 -9.95
C GLU A 35 -24.20 -2.55 -10.39
N ASN A 36 -24.82 -1.51 -9.85
CA ASN A 36 -24.37 -0.14 -10.02
C ASN A 36 -22.94 -0.07 -9.49
N ILE A 37 -21.96 -0.37 -10.35
CA ILE A 37 -20.56 -0.07 -10.10
C ILE A 37 -20.55 1.43 -9.94
N THR A 38 -20.47 1.89 -8.69
CA THR A 38 -20.30 3.31 -8.41
C THR A 38 -18.80 3.54 -8.55
N PRO A 39 -18.31 4.13 -9.66
CA PRO A 39 -16.89 4.41 -9.78
C PRO A 39 -16.49 5.35 -8.66
N ARG A 40 -15.67 4.85 -7.72
CA ARG A 40 -15.05 5.68 -6.69
C ARG A 40 -13.74 6.21 -7.26
N ALA A 41 -13.77 7.44 -7.75
CA ALA A 41 -12.57 8.19 -8.05
C ALA A 41 -12.03 8.79 -6.73
N TYR A 42 -10.94 8.24 -6.21
CA TYR A 42 -10.16 8.93 -5.20
C TYR A 42 -9.39 10.05 -5.90
N LEU A 43 -9.95 11.25 -5.91
CA LEU A 43 -9.20 12.42 -6.33
C LEU A 43 -8.11 12.67 -5.29
N PRO A 44 -6.81 12.62 -5.65
CA PRO A 44 -5.78 13.06 -4.74
C PRO A 44 -6.08 14.53 -4.40
N ILE A 45 -6.26 14.84 -3.13
CA ILE A 45 -6.33 16.23 -2.68
C ILE A 45 -4.91 16.78 -2.75
N THR A 46 -4.53 17.32 -3.90
CA THR A 46 -3.33 18.14 -4.04
C THR A 46 -3.69 19.55 -3.58
N ILE A 47 -3.43 19.88 -2.30
CA ILE A 47 -3.40 21.28 -1.88
C ILE A 47 -2.08 21.86 -2.40
N GLY A 48 -2.11 22.34 -3.64
CA GLY A 48 -0.99 23.07 -4.25
C GLY A 48 -0.93 22.94 -5.78
N GLY A 49 -1.45 23.95 -6.47
CA GLY A 49 -1.13 24.29 -7.86
C GLY A 49 -2.07 23.72 -8.92
N GLU A 50 -2.88 24.59 -9.53
CA GLU A 50 -3.42 24.41 -10.87
C GLU A 50 -2.27 24.36 -11.89
N GLY A 51 -1.60 23.21 -11.98
CA GLY A 51 -0.73 22.86 -13.08
C GLY A 51 -1.44 21.77 -13.88
N THR A 52 -1.71 22.04 -15.16
CA THR A 52 -2.11 21.01 -16.14
C THR A 52 -1.28 19.75 -15.93
N ARG A 53 -1.93 18.62 -15.61
CA ARG A 53 -1.30 17.29 -15.62
C ARG A 53 -0.82 17.03 -17.05
N THR A 54 0.40 17.44 -17.38
CA THR A 54 1.07 16.98 -18.60
C THR A 54 1.21 15.47 -18.47
N THR A 55 0.50 14.76 -19.33
CA THR A 55 0.51 13.31 -19.53
C THR A 55 1.89 12.84 -20.00
N ASN A 56 2.88 12.89 -19.10
CA ASN A 56 4.27 12.50 -19.36
C ASN A 56 4.65 11.17 -18.68
N CYS A 57 3.73 10.50 -17.98
CA CYS A 57 4.00 9.18 -17.42
C CYS A 57 4.04 8.13 -18.53
N PRO A 58 5.08 7.27 -18.59
CA PRO A 58 5.13 6.18 -19.56
C PRO A 58 3.97 5.22 -19.35
N THR A 59 3.29 4.84 -20.44
CA THR A 59 2.23 3.83 -20.42
C THR A 59 2.76 2.42 -20.69
N THR A 60 4.03 2.31 -21.08
CA THR A 60 4.71 1.03 -21.34
C THR A 60 6.13 1.09 -20.78
N SER A 61 6.64 -0.06 -20.36
CA SER A 61 8.04 -0.23 -19.93
C SER A 61 8.55 -1.60 -20.39
N ALA A 62 9.86 -1.66 -20.62
CA ALA A 62 10.59 -2.91 -20.88
C ALA A 62 11.20 -3.52 -19.60
N ASN A 63 11.05 -2.85 -18.46
CA ASN A 63 11.50 -3.37 -17.17
C ASN A 63 10.70 -4.62 -16.80
N THR A 64 11.36 -5.54 -16.11
CA THR A 64 10.74 -6.72 -15.52
C THR A 64 10.96 -6.70 -14.02
N TYR A 65 10.04 -7.28 -13.26
CA TYR A 65 10.10 -7.34 -11.80
C TYR A 65 9.86 -8.78 -11.35
N ASP A 66 10.79 -9.31 -10.56
CA ASP A 66 10.62 -10.62 -9.95
C ASP A 66 9.49 -10.55 -8.93
N VAL A 67 8.76 -11.65 -8.79
CA VAL A 67 7.83 -11.86 -7.67
C VAL A 67 8.46 -12.84 -6.68
N ILE A 68 8.38 -12.53 -5.40
CA ILE A 68 8.95 -13.35 -4.33
C ILE A 68 7.87 -13.75 -3.33
N PRO A 69 8.02 -14.89 -2.63
CA PRO A 69 7.04 -15.32 -1.64
C PRO A 69 7.03 -14.40 -0.41
N ILE A 70 5.83 -14.09 0.05
CA ILE A 70 5.60 -13.44 1.34
C ILE A 70 6.05 -14.39 2.46
N GLU A 71 6.80 -13.86 3.41
CA GLU A 71 7.18 -14.55 4.64
C GLU A 71 6.15 -14.29 5.74
N GLY A 72 5.66 -15.35 6.39
CA GLY A 72 4.63 -15.26 7.42
C GLY A 72 3.22 -15.15 6.83
N GLY A 73 2.37 -14.33 7.44
CA GLY A 73 0.98 -14.14 7.04
C GLY A 73 0.74 -12.85 6.25
N TYR A 74 -0.46 -12.72 5.70
CA TYR A 74 -0.92 -11.50 5.06
C TYR A 74 -1.20 -10.40 6.07
N TYR A 75 -1.02 -9.15 5.66
CA TYR A 75 -1.32 -8.01 6.51
C TYR A 75 -2.75 -8.07 7.02
N LYS A 76 -2.94 -7.96 8.34
CA LYS A 76 -4.26 -8.03 9.00
C LYS A 76 -5.09 -9.24 8.55
N ASP A 77 -4.45 -10.38 8.35
CA ASP A 77 -5.06 -11.63 7.91
C ASP A 77 -5.80 -11.50 6.57
N ASN A 78 -5.35 -10.56 5.72
CA ASN A 78 -5.93 -10.24 4.41
C ASN A 78 -7.39 -9.75 4.45
N ARG A 79 -7.89 -9.33 5.63
CA ARG A 79 -9.27 -8.87 5.77
C ARG A 79 -9.54 -7.55 5.05
N ILE A 80 -8.50 -6.71 4.96
CA ILE A 80 -8.54 -5.40 4.29
C ILE A 80 -7.94 -5.48 2.88
N THR A 81 -8.41 -4.62 1.98
CA THR A 81 -7.81 -4.43 0.66
C THR A 81 -6.56 -3.53 0.74
N ASP A 82 -5.94 -3.30 -0.41
CA ASP A 82 -4.85 -2.35 -0.63
C ASP A 82 -5.26 -0.87 -0.51
N GLU A 83 -6.55 -0.56 -0.39
CA GLU A 83 -7.07 0.74 0.07
C GLU A 83 -6.86 0.93 1.59
N ASN A 84 -5.58 0.93 1.98
CA ASN A 84 -5.10 0.82 3.35
C ASN A 84 -4.18 2.02 3.70
N PRO A 85 -4.48 2.83 4.75
CA PRO A 85 -3.64 3.96 5.14
C PRO A 85 -2.26 3.56 5.70
N ASP A 86 -2.03 2.30 6.10
CA ASP A 86 -0.69 1.84 6.43
C ASP A 86 0.18 1.61 5.20
N PHE A 87 -0.41 1.25 4.06
CA PHE A 87 0.34 1.06 2.82
C PHE A 87 0.29 2.27 1.90
N ARG A 88 -0.69 3.17 2.07
CA ARG A 88 -0.90 4.32 1.19
C ARG A 88 -0.82 5.63 1.96
N LEU A 89 0.27 6.36 1.74
CA LEU A 89 0.45 7.71 2.25
C LEU A 89 -0.58 8.67 1.66
N SER A 90 -1.05 8.43 0.43
CA SER A 90 -2.15 9.20 -0.19
C SER A 90 -3.47 9.09 0.58
N ILE A 91 -3.76 7.93 1.18
CA ILE A 91 -4.94 7.70 2.03
C ILE A 91 -4.71 8.28 3.42
N LEU A 92 -3.60 7.89 4.06
CA LEU A 92 -3.24 8.39 5.40
C LEU A 92 -3.24 9.93 5.42
N GLY A 93 -2.59 10.50 4.41
CA GLY A 93 -2.41 11.93 4.23
C GLY A 93 -1.29 12.52 5.09
N TYR A 94 -0.98 13.78 4.81
CA TYR A 94 0.00 14.57 5.54
C TYR A 94 -0.34 16.06 5.46
N GLY A 95 0.10 16.83 6.46
CA GLY A 95 -0.14 18.27 6.61
C GLY A 95 1.16 19.05 6.70
N LYS A 96 1.22 20.20 6.01
CA LYS A 96 2.45 21.01 5.88
C LYS A 96 2.86 21.61 7.22
N VAL A 97 4.17 21.61 7.50
CA VAL A 97 4.77 22.27 8.66
C VAL A 97 5.86 23.24 8.23
N ASN A 98 6.17 24.21 9.08
CA ASN A 98 7.22 25.19 8.85
C ASN A 98 8.49 24.82 9.63
N GLU A 99 9.17 23.77 9.17
CA GLU A 99 10.39 23.26 9.78
C GLU A 99 11.60 23.44 8.84
N PRO A 100 12.83 23.57 9.38
CA PRO A 100 14.01 23.77 8.54
C PRO A 100 14.21 22.67 7.48
N LEU A 101 14.46 23.07 6.23
CA LEU A 101 14.68 22.18 5.10
C LEU A 101 16.15 21.75 4.98
N THR A 102 16.71 21.32 6.10
CA THR A 102 18.10 20.84 6.23
C THR A 102 18.13 19.48 6.90
N LEU A 103 19.26 18.78 6.77
CA LEU A 103 19.49 17.58 7.57
C LEU A 103 19.52 17.94 9.06
N VAL A 104 19.05 17.01 9.89
CA VAL A 104 18.97 17.14 11.35
C VAL A 104 19.81 16.04 11.98
N ASP A 105 20.52 16.39 13.05
CA ASP A 105 21.30 15.45 13.84
C ASP A 105 20.50 15.03 15.08
N TYR A 106 20.19 13.74 15.14
CA TYR A 106 19.55 13.12 16.30
C TYR A 106 20.60 12.39 17.14
N SER A 107 20.40 12.34 18.46
CA SER A 107 21.21 11.51 19.35
C SER A 107 20.81 10.02 19.26
N GLY A 108 21.61 9.15 19.88
CA GLY A 108 21.37 7.71 19.92
C GLY A 108 22.07 6.93 18.81
N GLY A 109 21.85 5.61 18.80
CA GLY A 109 22.45 4.69 17.83
C GLY A 109 21.97 4.94 16.40
N SER A 110 22.71 4.42 15.43
CA SER A 110 22.30 4.36 14.03
C SER A 110 22.42 2.93 13.53
N ASP A 111 21.64 2.57 12.52
CA ASP A 111 21.76 1.28 11.85
C ASP A 111 22.61 1.43 10.57
N PRO A 112 23.78 0.75 10.47
CA PRO A 112 24.59 0.76 9.25
C PRO A 112 23.87 0.11 8.05
N ASN A 113 22.79 -0.64 8.28
CA ASN A 113 22.00 -1.33 7.26
C ASN A 113 20.63 -0.67 6.98
N ALA A 114 20.38 0.51 7.53
CA ALA A 114 19.21 1.31 7.18
C ALA A 114 19.24 1.70 5.69
N PRO A 115 18.06 1.85 5.03
CA PRO A 115 17.99 2.33 3.67
C PRO A 115 18.57 3.73 3.51
N ARG A 116 19.25 3.98 2.38
CA ARG A 116 19.94 5.26 2.12
C ARG A 116 19.20 6.06 1.05
N LEU A 117 18.67 7.22 1.46
CA LEU A 117 17.82 8.05 0.61
C LEU A 117 18.56 8.67 -0.58
N HIS A 118 19.88 8.87 -0.47
CA HIS A 118 20.68 9.36 -1.59
C HIS A 118 20.71 8.38 -2.78
N GLY A 119 20.38 7.11 -2.53
CA GLY A 119 20.30 6.05 -3.53
C GLY A 119 19.03 6.07 -4.39
N ILE A 120 18.09 6.98 -4.13
CA ILE A 120 16.92 7.19 -5.00
C ILE A 120 17.32 7.75 -6.38
N PHE A 121 18.42 8.50 -6.43
CA PHE A 121 18.84 9.26 -7.62
C PHE A 121 20.06 8.65 -8.30
N ARG A 122 20.24 8.94 -9.59
CA ARG A 122 21.47 8.64 -10.34
C ARG A 122 21.98 9.89 -11.07
N PRO A 123 23.25 10.31 -10.84
CA PRO A 123 24.16 9.81 -9.82
C PRO A 123 23.58 10.00 -8.40
N ASN A 124 24.08 9.22 -7.43
CA ASN A 124 23.64 9.33 -6.04
C ASN A 124 23.84 10.77 -5.56
N ARG A 125 22.82 11.37 -4.95
CA ARG A 125 22.86 12.76 -4.47
C ARG A 125 21.92 12.97 -3.30
N ARG A 126 22.21 13.99 -2.50
CA ARG A 126 21.22 14.60 -1.63
C ARG A 126 20.42 15.66 -2.42
N PRO A 127 19.12 15.43 -2.72
CA PRO A 127 18.29 16.46 -3.33
C PRO A 127 18.11 17.64 -2.38
N ARG A 128 17.75 18.80 -2.92
CA ARG A 128 17.21 19.88 -2.09
C ARG A 128 15.88 19.43 -1.50
N PHE A 129 15.64 19.74 -0.24
CA PHE A 129 14.32 19.56 0.35
C PHE A 129 13.47 20.78 0.03
N THR A 130 12.22 20.58 -0.42
CA THR A 130 11.37 21.67 -0.94
C THR A 130 10.16 21.96 -0.06
N ALA A 131 9.71 20.98 0.73
CA ALA A 131 8.67 21.15 1.73
C ALA A 131 8.74 20.03 2.78
N ALA A 132 8.25 20.32 3.99
CA ALA A 132 8.20 19.39 5.11
C ALA A 132 6.78 19.27 5.64
N TYR A 133 6.42 18.08 6.10
CA TYR A 133 5.08 17.75 6.56
C TYR A 133 5.13 16.77 7.73
N LEU A 134 4.00 16.69 8.43
CA LEU A 134 3.68 15.61 9.36
C LEU A 134 2.60 14.73 8.73
N ASN A 135 2.74 13.41 8.82
CA ASN A 135 1.66 12.49 8.48
C ASN A 135 0.46 12.69 9.42
N TYR A 136 -0.75 12.30 9.00
CA TYR A 136 -1.86 12.18 9.94
C TYR A 136 -1.79 10.85 10.71
N LEU A 137 -2.41 10.81 11.88
CA LEU A 137 -2.79 9.57 12.55
C LEU A 137 -4.01 8.96 11.86
N TRP A 138 -4.36 7.73 12.23
CA TRP A 138 -5.52 7.03 11.68
C TRP A 138 -6.40 6.46 12.78
N ASP A 139 -7.68 6.78 12.73
CA ASP A 139 -8.72 6.24 13.60
C ASP A 139 -9.30 4.99 12.93
N TRP A 140 -8.75 3.83 13.31
CA TRP A 140 -9.06 2.55 12.66
C TRP A 140 -10.50 2.09 12.90
N ASN A 141 -11.11 1.58 11.83
CA ASN A 141 -12.32 0.78 11.88
C ASN A 141 -12.21 -0.36 10.85
N ASP A 142 -11.50 -1.43 11.20
CA ASP A 142 -11.16 -2.56 10.34
C ASP A 142 -11.76 -3.89 10.83
N GLY A 143 -12.88 -3.81 11.55
CA GLY A 143 -13.66 -4.97 11.98
C GLY A 143 -14.45 -5.65 10.86
N PRO A 144 -15.14 -6.77 11.17
CA PRO A 144 -15.98 -7.45 10.19
C PRO A 144 -17.06 -6.53 9.60
N GLY A 145 -17.17 -6.51 8.27
CA GLY A 145 -18.12 -5.67 7.54
C GLY A 145 -17.67 -4.23 7.30
N SER A 146 -16.50 -3.82 7.81
CA SER A 146 -15.92 -2.52 7.47
C SER A 146 -15.54 -2.43 6.00
N THR A 147 -15.74 -1.24 5.42
CA THR A 147 -15.34 -0.94 4.05
C THR A 147 -14.08 -0.08 4.03
N PRO A 148 -13.30 -0.10 2.94
CA PRO A 148 -12.24 0.88 2.72
C PRO A 148 -12.70 2.33 2.91
N PRO A 149 -11.82 3.24 3.38
CA PRO A 149 -10.42 3.01 3.75
C PRO A 149 -10.21 2.49 5.20
N TYR A 150 -11.19 1.79 5.76
CA TYR A 150 -11.10 1.11 7.07
C TYR A 150 -10.86 2.03 8.26
N GLY A 151 -11.59 3.14 8.30
CA GLY A 151 -11.51 4.15 9.34
C GLY A 151 -11.57 5.55 8.77
N SER A 152 -11.06 6.50 9.56
CA SER A 152 -10.96 7.90 9.15
C SER A 152 -9.61 8.48 9.54
N ARG A 153 -9.22 9.54 8.83
CA ARG A 153 -8.05 10.34 9.18
C ARG A 153 -8.23 10.97 10.56
N GLY A 154 -7.26 10.73 11.43
CA GLY A 154 -7.20 11.33 12.77
C GLY A 154 -6.48 12.67 12.76
N ALA A 155 -6.01 13.09 13.95
CA ALA A 155 -5.24 14.32 14.10
C ALA A 155 -3.90 14.28 13.34
N LEU A 156 -3.35 15.46 13.05
CA LEU A 156 -1.98 15.56 12.53
C LEU A 156 -1.01 14.95 13.58
N ASN A 157 -0.07 14.12 13.14
CA ASN A 157 0.92 13.52 14.02
C ASN A 157 1.66 14.63 14.79
N ASN A 158 1.77 14.48 16.10
CA ASN A 158 2.42 15.43 17.00
C ASN A 158 3.57 14.78 17.80
N ASP A 159 4.23 13.78 17.21
CA ASP A 159 5.39 13.10 17.80
C ASP A 159 6.43 14.13 18.32
N PRO A 160 6.75 14.10 19.63
CA PRO A 160 7.63 15.10 20.23
C PRO A 160 9.09 14.98 19.75
N PHE A 161 9.49 13.86 19.15
CA PHE A 161 10.85 13.63 18.66
C PHE A 161 11.01 14.00 17.18
N PHE A 162 9.98 13.75 16.36
CA PHE A 162 10.04 13.96 14.92
C PHE A 162 9.05 15.05 14.49
N ARG A 163 9.60 16.26 14.29
CA ARG A 163 8.83 17.43 13.84
C ARG A 163 8.49 17.41 12.36
N VAL A 164 9.10 16.51 11.62
CA VAL A 164 8.85 16.21 10.21
C VAL A 164 8.82 14.71 10.08
N THR A 165 7.84 14.17 9.36
CA THR A 165 7.73 12.73 9.07
C THR A 165 7.50 12.42 7.59
N VAL A 166 7.28 13.47 6.79
CA VAL A 166 7.15 13.40 5.33
C VAL A 166 7.90 14.60 4.73
N LEU A 167 8.62 14.38 3.64
CA LEU A 167 9.54 15.35 3.07
C LEU A 167 9.46 15.33 1.54
N ASP A 168 9.39 16.51 0.93
CA ASP A 168 9.46 16.65 -0.51
C ASP A 168 10.91 16.84 -0.96
N PHE A 169 11.33 16.04 -1.92
CA PHE A 169 12.61 16.12 -2.62
C PHE A 169 12.45 16.85 -3.94
N GLU A 170 13.41 17.72 -4.25
CA GLU A 170 13.54 18.32 -5.57
C GLU A 170 13.95 17.25 -6.60
N THR A 171 13.16 17.17 -7.66
CA THR A 171 13.40 16.30 -8.80
C THR A 171 13.50 17.06 -10.11
N ALA A 172 13.95 16.39 -11.17
CA ALA A 172 13.84 16.86 -12.54
C ALA A 172 12.81 16.01 -13.29
N ALA A 173 11.88 16.63 -14.00
CA ALA A 173 10.86 15.90 -14.76
C ALA A 173 11.51 14.89 -15.72
N GLY A 174 11.05 13.64 -15.67
CA GLY A 174 11.58 12.53 -16.46
C GLY A 174 12.84 11.87 -15.90
N GLU A 175 13.41 12.33 -14.79
CA GLU A 175 14.58 11.67 -14.21
C GLU A 175 14.22 10.26 -13.69
N PRO A 176 15.04 9.23 -13.96
CA PRO A 176 14.82 7.90 -13.40
C PRO A 176 14.90 7.89 -11.87
N LEU A 177 13.96 7.21 -11.24
CA LEU A 177 13.90 7.06 -9.79
C LEU A 177 14.09 5.58 -9.39
N TYR A 178 14.80 5.40 -8.28
CA TYR A 178 15.13 4.12 -7.67
C TYR A 178 14.63 4.10 -6.22
N ILE A 179 14.63 2.92 -5.60
CA ILE A 179 14.39 2.82 -4.16
C ILE A 179 15.61 3.31 -3.37
N PRO A 180 15.45 3.74 -2.11
CA PRO A 180 16.60 3.95 -1.23
C PRO A 180 17.48 2.70 -1.18
N THR A 181 18.79 2.87 -1.27
CA THR A 181 19.69 1.71 -1.40
C THR A 181 19.86 1.01 -0.06
N ARG A 182 20.02 -0.31 -0.08
CA ARG A 182 20.33 -1.10 1.12
C ARG A 182 21.37 -2.17 0.81
N GLY A 183 22.29 -2.40 1.74
CA GLY A 183 23.39 -3.36 1.56
C GLY A 183 23.01 -4.82 1.83
N ILE A 184 21.94 -5.07 2.58
CA ILE A 184 21.52 -6.43 2.95
C ILE A 184 20.36 -6.91 2.06
N PRO A 185 20.53 -8.02 1.33
CA PRO A 185 19.44 -8.62 0.56
C PRO A 185 18.43 -9.31 1.47
N ILE A 186 17.16 -9.29 1.05
CA ILE A 186 16.05 -9.97 1.72
C ILE A 186 15.71 -11.31 1.07
N TYR A 187 16.21 -11.56 -0.15
CA TYR A 187 15.98 -12.77 -0.92
C TYR A 187 17.13 -13.02 -1.92
N ALA A 188 17.11 -14.19 -2.55
CA ALA A 188 18.09 -14.59 -3.55
C ALA A 188 18.18 -13.61 -4.74
N GLY A 189 19.31 -13.64 -5.45
CA GLY A 189 19.57 -12.78 -6.61
C GLY A 189 19.88 -11.31 -6.26
N GLY A 190 19.99 -10.95 -4.98
CA GLY A 190 20.26 -9.58 -4.54
C GLY A 190 19.01 -8.70 -4.45
N VAL A 191 17.84 -9.29 -4.17
CA VAL A 191 16.62 -8.50 -3.91
C VAL A 191 16.79 -7.84 -2.56
N VAL A 192 16.47 -6.55 -2.45
CA VAL A 192 16.62 -5.79 -1.20
C VAL A 192 15.30 -5.27 -0.64
N ALA A 193 14.26 -5.17 -1.46
CA ALA A 193 12.95 -4.68 -1.06
C ALA A 193 11.81 -5.45 -1.72
N MET A 194 10.66 -5.49 -1.05
CA MET A 194 9.40 -6.06 -1.54
C MET A 194 8.33 -4.96 -1.59
N VAL A 195 7.47 -5.00 -2.60
CA VAL A 195 6.42 -4.00 -2.85
C VAL A 195 5.18 -4.34 -2.03
N LEU A 196 4.81 -3.45 -1.10
CA LEU A 196 3.56 -3.55 -0.33
C LEU A 196 2.38 -2.90 -1.09
N TYR A 197 2.66 -1.87 -1.88
CA TYR A 197 1.69 -1.16 -2.70
C TYR A 197 2.34 -0.53 -3.93
N ALA A 198 1.68 -0.62 -5.07
CA ALA A 198 2.06 0.12 -6.27
C ALA A 198 0.81 0.54 -7.06
N ASP A 199 0.77 1.81 -7.42
CA ASP A 199 -0.22 2.43 -8.31
C ASP A 199 0.48 3.36 -9.30
N GLU A 200 -0.22 4.05 -10.19
CA GLU A 200 0.44 4.89 -11.20
C GLU A 200 1.28 6.05 -10.62
N ASP A 201 1.02 6.48 -9.38
CA ASP A 201 1.70 7.62 -8.75
C ASP A 201 2.22 7.41 -7.32
N GLU A 202 2.10 6.20 -6.79
CA GLU A 202 2.46 5.86 -5.43
C GLU A 202 3.08 4.46 -5.33
N LEU A 203 4.19 4.36 -4.59
CA LEU A 203 4.90 3.13 -4.33
C LEU A 203 5.23 3.04 -2.85
N THR A 204 4.90 1.90 -2.24
CA THR A 204 5.31 1.58 -0.86
C THR A 204 6.05 0.26 -0.84
N ILE A 205 7.23 0.29 -0.24
CA ILE A 205 8.14 -0.86 -0.17
C ILE A 205 8.52 -1.16 1.26
N THR A 206 8.80 -2.43 1.54
CA THR A 206 9.45 -2.87 2.77
C THR A 206 10.82 -3.46 2.46
N TYR A 207 11.75 -3.35 3.41
CA TYR A 207 13.05 -4.00 3.38
C TYR A 207 13.06 -5.33 4.15
N THR A 208 11.95 -6.07 4.08
CA THR A 208 11.78 -7.45 4.55
C THR A 208 10.93 -8.22 3.54
N ARG A 209 10.70 -9.52 3.76
CA ARG A 209 9.74 -10.32 2.96
C ARG A 209 8.35 -10.39 3.58
N HIS A 210 8.08 -9.64 4.65
CA HIS A 210 6.79 -9.68 5.31
C HIS A 210 5.83 -8.64 4.71
N ASP A 211 4.58 -9.03 4.45
CA ASP A 211 3.50 -8.11 4.08
C ASP A 211 3.02 -7.36 5.32
N ALA A 212 3.85 -6.43 5.82
CA ALA A 212 3.60 -5.72 7.07
C ALA A 212 4.33 -4.37 7.12
N VAL A 213 3.84 -3.47 7.97
CA VAL A 213 4.52 -2.23 8.36
C VAL A 213 5.11 -2.26 9.76
N TYR A 214 4.94 -3.40 10.45
CA TYR A 214 5.42 -3.67 11.80
C TYR A 214 5.93 -5.11 11.88
N LEU A 215 7.08 -5.31 12.51
CA LEU A 215 7.56 -6.62 12.94
C LEU A 215 8.25 -6.51 14.30
N PRO A 216 8.11 -7.53 15.17
CA PRO A 216 9.01 -7.69 16.30
C PRO A 216 10.45 -7.80 15.80
N GLY A 217 11.32 -6.86 16.19
CA GLY A 217 12.74 -6.86 15.81
C GLY A 217 13.16 -5.87 14.73
N GLY A 218 12.24 -5.09 14.15
CA GLY A 218 12.61 -4.04 13.19
C GLY A 218 12.05 -4.27 11.79
N ILE A 219 11.60 -3.18 11.16
CA ILE A 219 11.23 -3.17 9.74
C ILE A 219 11.33 -1.74 9.22
N TYR A 220 11.92 -1.57 8.04
CA TYR A 220 11.88 -0.30 7.32
C TYR A 220 10.84 -0.35 6.22
N VAL A 221 9.96 0.64 6.20
CA VAL A 221 9.00 0.86 5.11
C VAL A 221 9.20 2.24 4.54
N VAL A 222 9.26 2.35 3.21
CA VAL A 222 9.42 3.62 2.51
C VAL A 222 8.21 3.85 1.63
N TYR A 223 7.69 5.08 1.68
CA TYR A 223 6.62 5.58 0.85
C TYR A 223 7.20 6.58 -0.15
N MET A 224 6.83 6.44 -1.41
CA MET A 224 7.22 7.31 -2.51
C MET A 224 5.94 7.74 -3.23
N LEU A 225 5.66 9.04 -3.29
CA LEU A 225 4.42 9.58 -3.85
C LEU A 225 4.70 10.72 -4.83
N GLY A 226 3.84 10.85 -5.84
CA GLY A 226 3.84 11.98 -6.77
C GLY A 226 4.79 11.81 -7.94
N PHE A 227 5.15 10.58 -8.30
CA PHE A 227 5.98 10.28 -9.47
C PHE A 227 5.21 9.42 -10.49
N CYS A 228 5.86 8.98 -11.56
CA CYS A 228 5.29 8.01 -12.49
C CYS A 228 5.90 6.64 -12.16
N VAL A 229 5.16 5.80 -11.45
CA VAL A 229 5.61 4.43 -11.17
C VAL A 229 5.69 3.64 -12.46
N ASP A 230 6.68 2.76 -12.57
CA ASP A 230 6.85 1.93 -13.76
C ASP A 230 5.58 1.08 -14.03
N PRO A 231 4.99 1.14 -15.23
CA PRO A 231 3.75 0.42 -15.53
C PRO A 231 3.89 -1.10 -15.42
N GLN A 232 5.08 -1.68 -15.62
CA GLN A 232 5.32 -3.12 -15.40
C GLN A 232 5.40 -3.48 -13.91
N LEU A 233 5.85 -2.56 -13.06
CA LEU A 233 5.81 -2.74 -11.60
C LEU A 233 4.36 -2.72 -11.09
N VAL A 234 3.58 -1.75 -11.57
CA VAL A 234 2.14 -1.66 -11.26
C VAL A 234 1.41 -2.91 -11.73
N ALA A 235 1.66 -3.37 -12.96
CA ALA A 235 1.08 -4.60 -13.49
C ALA A 235 1.49 -5.84 -12.67
N ALA A 236 2.78 -5.96 -12.33
CA ALA A 236 3.28 -7.06 -11.51
C ALA A 236 2.62 -7.10 -10.13
N TYR A 237 2.40 -5.93 -9.50
CA TYR A 237 1.70 -5.80 -8.22
C TYR A 237 0.24 -6.21 -8.33
N ARG A 238 -0.51 -5.62 -9.27
CA ARG A 238 -1.94 -5.90 -9.48
C ARG A 238 -2.19 -7.38 -9.82
N ALA A 239 -1.27 -8.03 -10.53
CA ALA A 239 -1.34 -9.47 -10.81
C ALA A 239 -1.27 -10.36 -9.55
N GLN A 240 -0.86 -9.83 -8.39
CA GLN A 240 -0.84 -10.57 -7.13
C GLN A 240 -2.14 -10.41 -6.32
N LEU A 241 -3.08 -9.61 -6.82
CA LEU A 241 -4.29 -9.24 -6.12
C LEU A 241 -5.55 -9.85 -6.75
N SER A 242 -6.54 -10.11 -5.91
CA SER A 242 -7.94 -10.37 -6.29
C SER A 242 -8.80 -9.45 -5.44
N ASP A 243 -9.60 -8.58 -6.06
CA ASP A 243 -10.44 -7.59 -5.37
C ASP A 243 -9.67 -6.76 -4.33
N GLY A 244 -8.46 -6.31 -4.71
CA GLY A 244 -7.56 -5.52 -3.86
C GLY A 244 -6.89 -6.31 -2.72
N ARG A 245 -7.10 -7.62 -2.61
CA ARG A 245 -6.52 -8.49 -1.55
C ARG A 245 -5.42 -9.38 -2.09
N ARG A 246 -4.48 -9.78 -1.24
CA ARG A 246 -3.42 -10.74 -1.59
C ARG A 246 -4.06 -12.06 -2.03
N SER A 247 -3.64 -12.60 -3.18
CA SER A 247 -4.25 -13.83 -3.74
C SER A 247 -3.23 -14.93 -4.06
N THR A 248 -1.96 -14.57 -4.29
CA THR A 248 -0.94 -15.50 -4.80
C THR A 248 0.11 -15.93 -3.77
N GLY A 249 0.12 -15.31 -2.59
CA GLY A 249 1.19 -15.52 -1.61
C GLY A 249 2.51 -14.83 -1.97
N GLN A 250 2.52 -13.99 -3.01
CA GLN A 250 3.73 -13.39 -3.58
C GLN A 250 3.53 -11.89 -3.79
N LEU A 251 4.63 -11.14 -3.79
CA LEU A 251 4.65 -9.71 -4.12
C LEU A 251 5.87 -9.37 -4.99
N PRO A 252 5.80 -8.32 -5.83
CA PRO A 252 6.95 -7.85 -6.59
C PRO A 252 8.12 -7.46 -5.69
N ALA A 253 9.33 -7.62 -6.21
CA ALA A 253 10.57 -7.36 -5.50
C ALA A 253 11.54 -6.53 -6.32
N ILE A 254 12.38 -5.75 -5.64
CA ILE A 254 13.21 -4.71 -6.25
C ILE A 254 14.68 -4.84 -5.80
N ARG A 255 15.60 -4.58 -6.74
CA ARG A 255 17.05 -4.47 -6.53
C ARG A 255 17.49 -3.01 -6.46
N ASN A 256 18.64 -2.72 -5.85
CA ASN A 256 19.16 -1.35 -5.67
C ASN A 256 19.24 -0.52 -6.98
N ASP A 257 19.63 -1.15 -8.09
CA ASP A 257 19.85 -0.49 -9.38
C ASP A 257 18.72 -0.74 -10.38
N GLN A 258 17.58 -1.20 -9.89
CA GLN A 258 16.40 -1.41 -10.72
C GLN A 258 15.51 -0.15 -10.64
N PRO A 259 15.27 0.54 -11.77
CA PRO A 259 14.39 1.70 -11.77
C PRO A 259 12.97 1.29 -11.38
N VAL A 260 12.29 2.15 -10.63
CA VAL A 260 10.89 1.93 -10.22
C VAL A 260 9.92 2.92 -10.83
N GLY A 261 10.44 3.85 -11.64
CA GLY A 261 9.66 4.87 -12.31
C GLY A 261 10.50 6.07 -12.70
N ILE A 262 9.81 7.16 -13.04
CA ILE A 262 10.44 8.44 -13.36
C ILE A 262 9.74 9.57 -12.58
N ALA A 263 10.47 10.64 -12.26
CA ALA A 263 9.86 11.82 -11.66
C ALA A 263 8.86 12.45 -12.64
N ARG A 264 7.66 12.75 -12.14
CA ARG A 264 6.62 13.39 -12.95
C ARG A 264 6.94 14.85 -13.24
N ASP A 265 7.46 15.53 -12.23
CA ASP A 265 7.76 16.97 -12.25
C ASP A 265 8.95 17.26 -11.32
N ASN A 266 8.98 18.43 -10.68
CA ASN A 266 10.04 18.90 -9.81
C ASN A 266 9.96 18.43 -8.34
N ARG A 267 9.08 17.47 -8.04
CA ARG A 267 8.90 16.95 -6.69
C ARG A 267 8.70 15.43 -6.64
N LEU A 268 9.31 14.82 -5.63
CA LEU A 268 9.00 13.48 -5.11
C LEU A 268 8.73 13.57 -3.60
N THR A 269 7.60 13.05 -3.14
CA THR A 269 7.25 13.01 -1.70
C THR A 269 7.71 11.71 -1.08
N ILE A 270 8.45 11.78 0.03
CA ILE A 270 9.04 10.64 0.73
C ILE A 270 8.61 10.59 2.19
N ALA A 271 8.29 9.39 2.67
CA ALA A 271 8.16 9.09 4.10
C ALA A 271 8.84 7.76 4.43
N ILE A 272 9.26 7.59 5.69
CA ILE A 272 9.89 6.35 6.17
C ILE A 272 9.25 5.96 7.49
N ARG A 273 8.97 4.66 7.66
CA ARG A 273 8.70 4.05 8.97
C ARG A 273 9.85 3.16 9.41
N ASP A 274 10.06 3.15 10.72
CA ASP A 274 10.81 2.13 11.44
C ASP A 274 9.93 1.58 12.58
N VAL A 275 9.67 0.27 12.58
CA VAL A 275 8.78 -0.40 13.57
C VAL A 275 7.42 0.30 13.67
N ALA A 276 6.74 0.48 12.53
CA ALA A 276 5.45 1.17 12.39
C ALA A 276 5.41 2.67 12.74
N ARG A 277 6.49 3.24 13.30
CA ARG A 277 6.56 4.66 13.61
C ARG A 277 7.13 5.42 12.43
N PHE A 278 6.47 6.50 12.01
CA PHE A 278 7.07 7.40 11.04
C PHE A 278 8.26 8.14 11.64
N MET A 279 9.34 8.20 10.87
CA MET A 279 10.63 8.77 11.27
C MET A 279 10.87 10.08 10.51
N ASP A 280 11.78 10.92 11.00
CA ASP A 280 12.19 12.14 10.28
C ASP A 280 13.14 11.79 9.11
N PRO A 281 12.72 11.97 7.83
CA PRO A 281 13.55 11.64 6.68
C PRO A 281 14.80 12.54 6.56
N ARG A 282 14.88 13.62 7.35
CA ARG A 282 16.05 14.52 7.44
C ARG A 282 17.15 13.98 8.36
N SER A 283 16.91 12.90 9.12
CA SER A 283 17.92 12.37 10.06
C SER A 283 19.19 11.98 9.33
N ARG A 284 20.26 12.77 9.55
CA ARG A 284 21.55 12.58 8.88
C ARG A 284 22.13 11.21 9.19
N LYS A 285 22.13 10.85 10.48
CA LYS A 285 22.72 9.60 10.96
C LYS A 285 21.96 8.37 10.48
N ASP A 286 20.67 8.47 10.15
CA ASP A 286 19.87 7.29 9.84
C ASP A 286 19.74 7.05 8.33
N TRP A 287 19.54 8.11 7.53
CA TRP A 287 19.15 7.94 6.13
C TRP A 287 20.17 8.45 5.11
N TRP A 288 21.15 9.24 5.57
CA TRP A 288 22.09 9.97 4.71
C TRP A 288 23.55 9.59 4.93
N GLN A 289 23.82 8.50 5.65
CA GLN A 289 25.18 7.98 5.78
C GLN A 289 25.78 7.69 4.40
N GLY A 290 27.02 8.12 4.16
CA GLY A 290 27.70 7.91 2.87
C GLY A 290 27.15 8.72 1.69
N ALA A 291 26.22 9.66 1.94
CA ALA A 291 25.79 10.60 0.90
C ALA A 291 26.98 11.50 0.47
N PRO A 292 27.13 11.76 -0.85
CA PRO A 292 28.17 12.65 -1.37
C PRO A 292 27.90 14.13 -1.03
#